data_AF-A0AAV6XW08-F1
#
_entry.id   AF-A0AAV6XW08-F1
#
_cell.length_a   1.000
_cell.length_b   1.000
_cell.length_c   1.000
_cell.angle_alpha   90.00
_cell.angle_beta   90.00
_cell.angle_gamma   90.00
#
_symmetry.space_group_name_H-M   'P 1'
#
loop_
_entity.id
_entity.type
_entity.pdbx_description
1 polymer ?
#
loop_
_entity_poly.entity_id
_entity_poly.type
_entity_poly.pdbx_seq_one_letter_code
_entity_poly.pdbx_strand_id
1 'polypeptide(L)'
;MAVLSWLQIIYFVHVFLSTLISIIDARNALGPHQVLKIGQTLISDNNRFELGFFHVSPSKDSNQDLWYLGIWYKGIKSLTLVWVANRAKPLRGIDIKLLFNSAGEFLIQDEPENVICLARLSQPVSRASLVLLDSGNLVIIKNGQNFSDENNYLWQSFDSPSDTLLPGMKLGWDLRTQIDRSLTSWKTSDDPSYGDFIFSIESPKSPQLLLEKNGKPESRWGPWDGKRFSGIDMKDNPVFRLIYHSSLEEVYFTFEMLDDSILLRLVVNSAGTIQFLRWKNSSMAWVPMVTLKKDECDGYGSCGPYGVCYPDYLGCRCLKGFMANSPHEWLRMDYTDGCRRKNALNCSDGDGFVKYKGLKLPDNFTVLWDLSSSQCVDYCLKECGCMAYTNIDVYGNGSVCVVWLDKLVDIREYTHGGDELYIRMARVELEAISHKERKRNVTLISSILLAALLGMALLWCAKEHFISLSNKAKKKELENRESLPVNDDDQDIPLFDMKTISAATNNFCFTNKIGQGGFGPVYQAWKLWIERRDMELIDPVLAESLVETETKRCIQIGLLCVQHSHDERPMTDQVVSMLESEDVKLPEPQEPGFFSQRSTRRFGSYVGWDNDSVNGLTVTTLTARA
;
A
#
# COMPACT_ATOMS: atom_id res chain seq x y z
N MET A 1 33.08 57.87 45.17
CA MET A 1 32.25 56.65 44.92
C MET A 1 31.66 56.57 43.51
N ALA A 2 31.24 57.67 42.85
CA ALA A 2 30.56 57.60 41.54
C ALA A 2 31.34 56.90 40.40
N VAL A 3 32.68 57.00 40.35
CA VAL A 3 33.48 56.46 39.23
C VAL A 3 33.49 54.92 39.17
N LEU A 4 33.44 54.23 40.32
CA LEU A 4 33.40 52.76 40.38
C LEU A 4 32.14 52.17 39.74
N SER A 5 31.01 52.89 39.84
CA SER A 5 29.73 52.47 39.24
C SER A 5 29.79 52.40 37.71
N TRP A 6 30.50 53.33 37.06
CA TRP A 6 30.59 53.37 35.60
C TRP A 6 31.43 52.23 35.02
N LEU A 7 32.54 51.87 35.69
CA LEU A 7 33.38 50.75 35.28
C LEU A 7 32.64 49.41 35.41
N GLN A 8 31.82 49.22 36.45
CA GLN A 8 30.99 48.02 36.59
C GLN A 8 29.87 47.95 35.54
N ILE A 9 29.25 49.09 35.18
CA ILE A 9 28.26 49.13 34.09
C ILE A 9 28.93 48.84 32.74
N ILE A 10 30.10 49.43 32.45
CA ILE A 10 30.84 49.15 31.22
C ILE A 10 31.27 47.67 31.16
N TYR A 11 31.71 47.09 32.28
CA TYR A 11 32.03 45.66 32.36
C TYR A 11 30.79 44.79 32.12
N PHE A 12 29.65 45.08 32.75
CA PHE A 12 28.41 44.34 32.52
C PHE A 12 27.90 44.50 31.07
N VAL A 13 28.00 45.69 30.49
CA VAL A 13 27.63 45.93 29.08
C VAL A 13 28.60 45.22 28.14
N HIS A 14 29.90 45.17 28.42
CA HIS A 14 30.86 44.39 27.63
C HIS A 14 30.63 42.88 27.76
N VAL A 15 30.36 42.37 28.97
CA VAL A 15 30.00 40.98 29.18
C VAL A 15 28.70 40.65 28.45
N PHE A 16 27.67 41.48 28.59
CA PHE A 16 26.37 41.30 27.92
C PHE A 16 26.46 41.38 26.39
N LEU A 17 27.24 42.32 25.85
CA LEU A 17 27.57 42.36 24.42
C LEU A 17 28.39 41.13 24.00
N SER A 18 29.37 40.67 24.79
CA SER A 18 30.16 39.48 24.44
C SER A 18 29.31 38.19 24.44
N THR A 19 28.31 38.09 25.33
CA THR A 19 27.33 37.00 25.32
C THR A 19 26.33 37.13 24.17
N LEU A 20 25.97 38.36 23.74
CA LEU A 20 25.16 38.58 22.53
C LEU A 20 25.94 38.30 21.23
N ILE A 21 27.25 38.60 21.21
CA ILE A 21 28.17 38.31 20.09
C ILE A 21 28.47 36.79 19.97
N SER A 22 28.15 35.99 20.99
CA SER A 22 28.23 34.52 20.92
C SER A 22 27.09 33.88 20.13
N ILE A 23 26.08 34.66 19.70
CA ILE A 23 25.18 34.26 18.61
C ILE A 23 25.94 34.47 17.30
N ILE A 24 26.80 33.51 16.96
CA ILE A 24 27.25 33.36 15.57
C ILE A 24 25.99 33.02 14.77
N ASP A 25 25.54 33.96 13.96
CA ASP A 25 24.46 33.78 13.00
C ASP A 25 24.80 32.57 12.12
N ALA A 26 24.14 31.44 12.38
CA ALA A 26 24.53 30.14 11.84
C ALA A 26 24.13 30.08 10.36
N ARG A 27 25.10 30.37 9.50
CA ARG A 27 24.88 30.46 8.05
C ARG A 27 24.59 29.08 7.46
N ASN A 28 23.77 29.05 6.43
CA ASN A 28 23.62 27.90 5.54
C ASN A 28 24.88 27.62 4.70
N ALA A 29 25.83 28.56 4.62
CA ALA A 29 26.94 28.52 3.65
C ALA A 29 28.33 28.81 4.25
N LEU A 30 29.34 28.14 3.69
CA LEU A 30 30.77 28.28 3.97
C LEU A 30 31.53 28.62 2.67
N GLY A 31 32.16 29.79 2.61
CA GLY A 31 32.94 30.25 1.45
C GLY A 31 34.41 29.81 1.46
N PRO A 32 35.18 30.05 0.36
CA PRO A 32 36.51 29.44 0.10
C PRO A 32 37.67 29.86 1.01
N HIS A 33 37.40 30.64 2.05
CA HIS A 33 38.35 31.13 3.05
C HIS A 33 37.77 31.08 4.48
N GLN A 34 36.59 30.49 4.64
CA GLN A 34 35.95 30.30 5.94
C GLN A 34 36.28 28.90 6.46
N VAL A 35 36.39 28.79 7.79
CA VAL A 35 36.72 27.55 8.49
C VAL A 35 35.62 27.30 9.51
N LEU A 36 35.07 26.10 9.53
CA LEU A 36 34.13 25.66 10.56
C LEU A 36 34.87 24.71 11.51
N LYS A 37 34.84 25.00 12.82
CA LYS A 37 35.51 24.23 13.87
C LYS A 37 34.52 23.37 14.65
N ILE A 38 35.04 22.48 15.51
CA ILE A 38 34.26 21.83 16.57
C ILE A 38 33.42 22.87 17.34
N GLY A 39 32.14 22.57 17.55
CA GLY A 39 31.18 23.46 18.22
C GLY A 39 30.56 24.55 17.33
N GLN A 40 30.99 24.68 16.07
CA GLN A 40 30.33 25.51 15.06
C GLN A 40 29.55 24.63 14.08
N THR A 41 28.44 25.14 13.56
CA THR A 41 27.56 24.41 12.63
C THR A 41 27.11 25.28 11.46
N LEU A 42 26.75 24.64 10.34
CA LEU A 42 25.90 25.25 9.31
C LEU A 42 24.47 24.77 9.52
N ILE A 43 23.49 25.63 9.26
CA ILE A 43 22.07 25.33 9.46
C ILE A 43 21.31 25.67 8.18
N SER A 44 20.42 24.78 7.74
CA SER A 44 19.57 25.03 6.56
C SER A 44 18.59 26.19 6.83
N ASP A 45 18.17 26.93 5.81
CA ASP A 45 17.38 28.16 5.97
C ASP A 45 16.02 27.88 6.66
N ASN A 46 15.37 26.76 6.32
CA ASN A 46 14.16 26.26 6.99
C ASN A 46 14.40 25.72 8.43
N ASN A 47 15.63 25.78 8.95
CA ASN A 47 16.04 25.29 10.26
C ASN A 47 15.77 23.79 10.50
N ARG A 48 15.64 22.98 9.44
CA ARG A 48 15.37 21.53 9.50
C ARG A 48 16.64 20.69 9.71
N PHE A 49 17.75 21.09 9.09
CA PHE A 49 19.01 20.34 9.09
C PHE A 49 20.16 21.18 9.63
N GLU A 50 21.14 20.49 10.21
CA GLU A 50 22.34 21.07 10.77
C GLU A 50 23.54 20.19 10.43
N LEU A 51 24.65 20.80 9.98
CA LEU A 51 25.93 20.17 9.67
C LEU A 51 26.96 20.59 10.71
N GLY A 52 27.71 19.64 11.25
CA GLY A 52 28.87 19.96 12.08
C GLY A 52 29.66 18.72 12.52
N PHE A 53 30.58 18.93 13.47
CA PHE A 53 31.36 17.86 14.06
C PHE A 53 30.65 17.24 15.26
N PHE A 54 30.58 15.91 15.27
CA PHE A 54 30.11 15.10 16.39
C PHE A 54 31.17 14.07 16.77
N HIS A 55 31.08 13.52 17.98
CA HIS A 55 31.97 12.46 18.46
C HIS A 55 31.22 11.21 18.88
N VAL A 56 31.92 10.08 18.84
CA VAL A 56 31.51 8.79 19.37
C VAL A 56 32.62 8.28 20.29
N SER A 57 32.27 7.92 21.52
CA SER A 57 33.21 7.31 22.49
C SER A 57 33.08 5.77 22.41
N PRO A 58 34.05 5.04 21.80
CA PRO A 58 33.89 3.60 21.50
C PRO A 58 33.92 2.68 22.73
N SER A 59 34.27 3.20 23.91
CA SER A 59 34.09 2.55 25.21
C SER A 59 34.02 3.63 26.29
N LYS A 60 33.27 3.37 27.38
CA LYS A 60 33.23 4.25 28.56
C LYS A 60 34.59 4.39 29.26
N ASP A 61 35.50 3.44 29.03
CA ASP A 61 36.86 3.44 29.57
C ASP A 61 37.92 3.98 28.58
N SER A 62 37.49 4.41 27.37
CA SER A 62 38.39 4.97 26.34
C SER A 62 38.45 6.49 26.43
N ASN A 63 39.61 7.03 26.81
CA ASN A 63 39.90 8.48 26.79
C ASN A 63 40.13 9.05 25.36
N GLN A 64 39.64 8.38 24.31
CA GLN A 64 39.78 8.84 22.92
C GLN A 64 38.42 8.80 22.23
N ASP A 65 37.86 9.99 22.04
CA ASP A 65 36.69 10.24 21.22
C ASP A 65 37.04 10.15 19.73
N LEU A 66 36.16 9.51 18.95
CA LEU A 66 36.26 9.42 17.50
C LEU A 66 35.38 10.49 16.87
N TRP A 67 35.99 11.41 16.14
CA TRP A 67 35.32 12.57 15.56
C TRP A 67 34.93 12.36 14.10
N TYR A 68 33.73 12.83 13.78
CA TYR A 68 33.11 12.74 12.47
C TYR A 68 32.45 14.07 12.08
N LEU A 69 32.43 14.37 10.79
CA LEU A 69 31.56 15.39 10.20
C LEU A 69 30.25 14.72 9.78
N GLY A 70 29.10 15.29 10.14
CA GLY A 70 27.80 14.76 9.74
C GLY A 70 26.68 15.80 9.70
N ILE A 71 25.57 15.40 9.10
CA ILE A 71 24.32 16.17 9.00
C ILE A 71 23.26 15.46 9.84
N TRP A 72 22.49 16.23 10.61
CA TRP A 72 21.39 15.73 11.44
C TRP A 72 20.15 16.63 11.36
N TYR A 73 19.01 16.12 11.83
CA TYR A 73 17.82 16.95 12.04
C TYR A 73 18.00 17.89 13.23
N LYS A 74 17.89 19.19 12.99
CA LYS A 74 17.96 20.23 14.04
C LYS A 74 16.74 20.15 14.95
N GLY A 75 16.94 20.44 16.25
CA GLY A 75 15.86 20.52 17.23
C GLY A 75 15.34 19.18 17.78
N ILE A 76 15.82 18.05 17.26
CA ILE A 76 15.56 16.73 17.85
C ILE A 76 16.57 16.46 18.97
N LYS A 77 16.09 16.17 20.19
CA LYS A 77 16.95 15.98 21.39
C LYS A 77 17.96 14.84 21.25
N SER A 78 17.57 13.74 20.62
CA SER A 78 18.46 12.60 20.32
C SER A 78 19.05 12.81 18.93
N LEU A 79 20.37 12.99 18.87
CA LEU A 79 21.11 13.27 17.63
C LEU A 79 20.73 12.28 16.54
N THR A 80 19.93 12.73 15.57
CA THR A 80 19.47 11.91 14.45
C THR A 80 20.30 12.25 13.22
N LEU A 81 21.44 11.57 13.10
CA LEU A 81 22.29 11.66 11.92
C LEU A 81 21.58 11.07 10.69
N VAL A 82 21.79 11.71 9.55
CA VAL A 82 21.25 11.33 8.23
C VAL A 82 22.35 11.21 7.17
N TRP A 83 23.52 11.78 7.42
CA TRP A 83 24.71 11.68 6.57
C TRP A 83 25.98 11.84 7.42
N VAL A 84 27.03 11.09 7.10
CA VAL A 84 28.35 11.14 7.77
C VAL A 84 29.46 11.09 6.70
N ALA A 85 30.36 12.07 6.72
CA ALA A 85 31.36 12.25 5.66
C ALA A 85 32.52 11.24 5.73
N ASN A 86 33.12 11.08 6.91
CA ASN A 86 34.40 10.38 7.10
C ASN A 86 34.25 9.02 7.78
N ARG A 87 33.20 8.26 7.42
CA ARG A 87 32.90 6.92 7.96
C ARG A 87 34.08 5.94 7.90
N ALA A 88 34.88 6.04 6.84
CA ALA A 88 36.08 5.22 6.63
C ALA A 88 37.24 5.52 7.60
N LYS A 89 37.36 6.77 8.06
CA LYS A 89 38.52 7.26 8.81
C LYS A 89 38.07 8.34 9.82
N PRO A 90 37.71 7.94 11.05
CA PRO A 90 37.49 8.90 12.14
C PRO A 90 38.74 9.73 12.45
N LEU A 91 38.52 10.92 12.98
CA LEU A 91 39.54 11.83 13.48
C LEU A 91 39.66 11.70 15.01
N ARG A 92 40.75 12.22 15.61
CA ARG A 92 41.03 12.02 17.05
C ARG A 92 41.57 13.25 17.79
N GLY A 93 42.10 14.25 17.08
CA GLY A 93 42.59 15.46 17.71
C GLY A 93 41.47 16.44 18.07
N ILE A 94 41.89 17.60 18.59
CA ILE A 94 41.03 18.56 19.31
C ILE A 94 40.83 19.91 18.61
N ASP A 95 41.55 20.20 17.53
CA ASP A 95 41.39 21.42 16.71
C ASP A 95 41.02 21.05 15.26
N ILE A 96 40.03 20.14 15.15
CA ILE A 96 39.50 19.64 13.88
C ILE A 96 38.76 20.77 13.16
N LYS A 97 39.02 20.89 11.86
CA LYS A 97 38.51 21.95 10.98
C LYS A 97 37.89 21.39 9.72
N LEU A 98 36.75 21.93 9.34
CA LEU A 98 36.17 21.83 8.01
C LEU A 98 36.65 23.01 7.18
N LEU A 99 37.20 22.70 6.01
CA LEU A 99 37.83 23.65 5.11
C LEU A 99 37.26 23.47 3.70
N PHE A 100 36.82 24.57 3.11
CA PHE A 100 36.60 24.67 1.66
C PHE A 100 37.53 25.76 1.14
N ASN A 101 38.35 25.46 0.13
CA ASN A 101 39.38 26.38 -0.36
C ASN A 101 39.14 26.85 -1.81
N SER A 102 39.81 27.93 -2.20
CA SER A 102 39.67 28.51 -3.56
C SER A 102 40.24 27.63 -4.68
N ALA A 103 41.00 26.57 -4.36
CA ALA A 103 41.41 25.53 -5.30
C ALA A 103 40.28 24.52 -5.60
N GLY A 104 39.12 24.64 -4.93
CA GLY A 104 37.99 23.73 -5.10
C GLY A 104 38.12 22.45 -4.29
N GLU A 105 38.89 22.46 -3.20
CA GLU A 105 39.04 21.32 -2.31
C GLU A 105 38.16 21.48 -1.08
N PHE A 106 37.38 20.43 -0.80
CA PHE A 106 36.55 20.28 0.38
C PHE A 106 37.17 19.20 1.25
N LEU A 107 37.65 19.57 2.43
CA LEU A 107 38.49 18.71 3.27
C LEU A 107 38.24 18.94 4.76
N ILE A 108 38.43 17.89 5.54
CA ILE A 108 38.56 17.97 7.00
C ILE A 108 40.01 17.77 7.38
N GLN A 109 40.47 18.54 8.37
CA GLN A 109 41.84 18.56 8.83
C GLN A 109 41.88 18.38 10.35
N ASP A 110 42.73 17.45 10.78
CA ASP A 110 43.07 17.16 12.18
C ASP A 110 44.59 17.29 12.30
N GLU A 111 45.08 18.36 12.93
CA GLU A 111 46.49 18.78 12.86
C GLU A 111 47.00 19.03 11.41
N PRO A 112 48.21 19.59 11.19
CA PRO A 112 48.68 19.87 9.82
C PRO A 112 48.84 18.62 8.94
N GLU A 113 49.09 17.46 9.54
CA GLU A 113 49.56 16.24 8.87
C GLU A 113 48.44 15.22 8.58
N ASN A 114 47.30 15.26 9.28
CA ASN A 114 46.19 14.34 9.08
C ASN A 114 44.99 15.03 8.41
N VAL A 115 45.09 15.16 7.08
CA VAL A 115 44.04 15.71 6.21
C VAL A 115 43.24 14.59 5.54
N ILE A 116 41.93 14.77 5.41
CA ILE A 116 41.03 13.93 4.60
C ILE A 116 40.32 14.83 3.59
N CYS A 117 40.59 14.60 2.30
CA CYS A 117 39.87 15.23 1.21
C CYS A 117 38.53 14.51 1.01
N LEU A 118 37.42 15.24 1.15
CA LEU A 118 36.06 14.74 0.96
C LEU A 118 35.59 14.93 -0.49
N ALA A 119 35.99 16.03 -1.12
CA ALA A 119 35.83 16.26 -2.56
C ALA A 119 36.92 17.18 -3.10
N ARG A 120 37.33 16.96 -4.36
CA ARG A 120 38.19 17.87 -5.13
C ARG A 120 37.55 18.15 -6.47
N LEU A 121 37.28 19.42 -6.76
CA LEU A 121 36.72 19.86 -8.02
C LEU A 121 37.78 19.90 -9.13
N SER A 122 37.37 19.64 -10.36
CA SER A 122 38.26 19.58 -11.53
C SER A 122 38.88 20.93 -11.93
N GLN A 123 38.37 22.04 -11.40
CA GLN A 123 38.86 23.40 -11.64
C GLN A 123 38.80 24.24 -10.35
N PRO A 124 39.76 25.16 -10.11
CA PRO A 124 39.69 26.13 -9.03
C PRO A 124 38.44 27.01 -9.11
N VAL A 125 37.83 27.31 -7.96
CA VAL A 125 36.58 28.09 -7.91
C VAL A 125 36.65 29.16 -6.83
N SER A 126 37.06 30.36 -7.23
CA SER A 126 37.13 31.55 -6.35
C SER A 126 35.75 32.15 -6.01
N ARG A 127 34.69 31.72 -6.70
CA ARG A 127 33.29 32.15 -6.52
C ARG A 127 32.35 30.96 -6.41
N ALA A 128 32.66 30.04 -5.52
CA ALA A 128 31.75 28.99 -5.08
C ALA A 128 31.58 29.04 -3.56
N SER A 129 30.52 28.41 -3.06
CA SER A 129 30.28 28.20 -1.64
C SER A 129 29.82 26.77 -1.42
N LEU A 130 30.20 26.19 -0.28
CA LEU A 130 29.60 24.98 0.26
C LEU A 130 28.31 25.38 0.98
N VAL A 131 27.16 24.82 0.62
CA VAL A 131 25.83 25.25 1.12
C VAL A 131 25.02 24.04 1.57
N LEU A 132 24.44 24.11 2.77
CA LEU A 132 23.49 23.13 3.30
C LEU A 132 22.07 23.56 2.91
N LEU A 133 21.44 22.79 2.02
CA LEU A 133 20.10 23.06 1.51
C LEU A 133 18.99 22.58 2.47
N ASP A 134 17.79 23.11 2.29
CA ASP A 134 16.57 22.76 3.03
C ASP A 134 16.12 21.30 2.93
N SER A 135 16.59 20.59 1.90
CA SER A 135 16.45 19.13 1.71
C SER A 135 17.41 18.30 2.56
N GLY A 136 18.42 18.93 3.18
CA GLY A 136 19.53 18.26 3.85
C GLY A 136 20.71 17.95 2.93
N ASN A 137 20.63 18.27 1.64
CA ASN A 137 21.75 18.11 0.71
C ASN A 137 22.80 19.21 0.95
N LEU A 138 24.03 18.81 1.28
CA LEU A 138 25.20 19.67 1.27
C LEU A 138 25.78 19.72 -0.15
N VAL A 139 25.80 20.89 -0.78
CA VAL A 139 26.24 21.08 -2.18
C VAL A 139 27.40 22.07 -2.27
N ILE A 140 28.23 21.94 -3.31
CA ILE A 140 29.16 23.00 -3.72
C ILE A 140 28.63 23.63 -5.01
N ILE A 141 28.31 24.92 -4.97
CA ILE A 141 27.68 25.64 -6.08
C ILE A 141 28.37 26.98 -6.34
N LYS A 142 28.37 27.45 -7.60
CA LYS A 142 28.89 28.78 -7.97
C LYS A 142 27.95 29.87 -7.46
N ASN A 143 28.51 30.94 -6.90
CA ASN A 143 27.74 32.04 -6.32
C ASN A 143 26.84 32.70 -7.39
N GLY A 144 25.56 32.86 -7.08
CA GLY A 144 24.57 33.45 -7.99
C GLY A 144 23.95 32.49 -9.02
N GLN A 145 24.25 31.19 -8.95
CA GLN A 145 23.48 30.16 -9.66
C GLN A 145 22.17 29.83 -8.93
N ASN A 146 21.23 29.22 -9.66
CA ASN A 146 19.97 28.78 -9.09
C ASN A 146 20.15 27.43 -8.36
N PHE A 147 19.69 27.35 -7.11
CA PHE A 147 19.70 26.12 -6.32
C PHE A 147 18.70 25.05 -6.78
N SER A 148 17.70 25.41 -7.61
CA SER A 148 16.68 24.46 -8.09
C SER A 148 17.09 23.64 -9.32
N ASP A 149 18.30 23.83 -9.85
CA ASP A 149 18.81 23.12 -11.03
C ASP A 149 20.09 22.38 -10.64
N GLU A 150 19.97 21.05 -10.49
CA GLU A 150 21.03 20.14 -10.04
C GLU A 150 22.27 20.19 -10.95
N ASN A 151 22.13 20.59 -12.22
CA ASN A 151 23.26 20.72 -13.15
C ASN A 151 24.26 21.82 -12.75
N ASN A 152 23.87 22.73 -11.85
CA ASN A 152 24.75 23.77 -11.31
C ASN A 152 25.62 23.30 -10.14
N TYR A 153 25.34 22.11 -9.59
CA TYR A 153 26.12 21.53 -8.50
C TYR A 153 27.45 21.01 -9.03
N LEU A 154 28.55 21.42 -8.39
CA LEU A 154 29.90 20.94 -8.68
C LEU A 154 30.24 19.67 -7.88
N TRP A 155 29.56 19.48 -6.75
CA TRP A 155 29.58 18.30 -5.89
C TRP A 155 28.34 18.32 -4.99
N GLN A 156 27.84 17.16 -4.57
CA GLN A 156 26.76 17.06 -3.59
C GLN A 156 26.88 15.83 -2.68
N SER A 157 26.43 15.97 -1.43
CA SER A 157 26.37 14.87 -0.44
C SER A 157 25.43 13.74 -0.84
N PHE A 158 24.37 14.05 -1.59
CA PHE A 158 23.37 13.07 -2.03
C PHE A 158 23.92 12.03 -3.02
N ASP A 159 25.09 12.28 -3.63
CA ASP A 159 25.81 11.29 -4.46
C ASP A 159 26.63 10.28 -3.63
N SER A 160 26.76 10.50 -2.32
CA SER A 160 27.48 9.62 -1.40
C SER A 160 26.66 9.43 -0.12
N PRO A 161 25.50 8.74 -0.19
CA PRO A 161 24.63 8.51 0.96
C PRO A 161 25.33 7.68 2.06
N SER A 162 24.76 7.73 3.28
CA SER A 162 25.21 6.92 4.41
C SER A 162 24.32 5.67 4.58
N ASP A 163 23.60 5.53 5.70
CA ASP A 163 22.62 4.48 5.95
C ASP A 163 21.17 4.93 5.68
N THR A 164 20.99 6.23 5.40
CA THR A 164 19.69 6.91 5.32
C THR A 164 19.44 7.50 3.93
N LEU A 165 18.22 7.35 3.43
CA LEU A 165 17.66 8.05 2.27
C LEU A 165 16.59 9.05 2.75
N LEU A 166 16.77 10.33 2.40
CA LEU A 166 15.84 11.43 2.65
C LEU A 166 14.90 11.64 1.45
N PRO A 167 13.79 12.38 1.61
CA PRO A 167 12.93 12.74 0.48
C PRO A 167 13.72 13.41 -0.65
N GLY A 168 13.51 12.96 -1.89
CA GLY A 168 14.22 13.45 -3.06
C GLY A 168 15.66 12.93 -3.26
N MET A 169 16.24 12.18 -2.32
CA MET A 169 17.51 11.48 -2.57
C MET A 169 17.31 10.33 -3.57
N LYS A 170 18.23 10.16 -4.51
CA LYS A 170 18.21 9.10 -5.52
C LYS A 170 19.00 7.88 -5.01
N LEU A 171 18.39 6.70 -4.99
CA LEU A 171 19.04 5.41 -4.74
C LEU A 171 19.24 4.69 -6.09
N GLY A 172 20.47 4.40 -6.49
CA GLY A 172 20.81 3.83 -7.79
C GLY A 172 21.73 4.71 -8.62
N TRP A 173 21.65 4.57 -9.94
CA TRP A 173 22.72 4.86 -10.88
C TRP A 173 22.52 6.19 -11.62
N ASP A 174 23.53 7.06 -11.62
CA ASP A 174 23.73 8.09 -12.65
C ASP A 174 24.73 7.53 -13.68
N LEU A 175 24.22 7.22 -14.87
CA LEU A 175 24.96 6.57 -15.96
C LEU A 175 25.87 7.55 -16.71
N ARG A 176 25.61 8.86 -16.60
CA ARG A 176 26.42 9.92 -17.20
C ARG A 176 27.68 10.20 -16.37
N THR A 177 27.58 10.14 -15.04
CA THR A 177 28.71 10.34 -14.12
C THR A 177 29.34 9.05 -13.59
N GLN A 178 28.71 7.90 -13.86
CA GLN A 178 29.11 6.56 -13.36
C GLN A 178 29.09 6.47 -11.82
N ILE A 179 28.11 7.12 -11.19
CA ILE A 179 27.90 7.09 -9.74
C ILE A 179 26.81 6.05 -9.41
N ASP A 180 27.14 5.10 -8.53
CA ASP A 180 26.19 4.21 -7.86
C ASP A 180 25.91 4.72 -6.44
N ARG A 181 24.63 5.03 -6.16
CA ARG A 181 24.17 5.51 -4.86
C ARG A 181 23.49 4.37 -4.11
N SER A 182 24.17 3.80 -3.13
CA SER A 182 23.66 2.71 -2.29
C SER A 182 23.73 3.07 -0.80
N LEU A 183 22.76 2.63 0.00
CA LEU A 183 22.78 2.84 1.45
C LEU A 183 23.64 1.75 2.10
N THR A 184 24.66 2.14 2.86
CA THR A 184 25.44 1.20 3.67
C THR A 184 25.12 1.39 5.14
N SER A 185 24.64 0.34 5.79
CA SER A 185 24.36 0.30 7.24
C SER A 185 25.52 0.81 8.09
N TRP A 186 25.22 1.29 9.30
CA TRP A 186 26.23 1.49 10.34
C TRP A 186 26.69 0.13 10.89
N LYS A 187 27.92 0.09 11.41
CA LYS A 187 28.50 -1.14 11.96
C LYS A 187 27.81 -1.59 13.26
N THR A 188 27.40 -0.65 14.09
CA THR A 188 26.52 -0.88 15.25
C THR A 188 25.52 0.26 15.38
N SER A 189 24.68 0.28 16.42
CA SER A 189 23.82 1.43 16.75
C SER A 189 24.60 2.73 17.00
N ASP A 190 25.86 2.62 17.44
CA ASP A 190 26.64 3.73 17.97
C ASP A 190 27.95 3.97 17.17
N ASP A 191 28.35 3.02 16.31
CA ASP A 191 29.54 3.11 15.45
C ASP A 191 29.13 3.38 13.98
N PRO A 192 29.30 4.63 13.48
CA PRO A 192 28.91 5.03 12.14
C PRO A 192 29.89 4.59 11.04
N SER A 193 30.91 3.78 11.35
CA SER A 193 31.71 3.12 10.30
C SER A 193 30.85 2.18 9.44
N TYR A 194 31.42 1.65 8.36
CA TYR A 194 30.70 0.76 7.45
C TYR A 194 30.33 -0.56 8.15
N GLY A 195 29.03 -0.88 8.15
CA GLY A 195 28.51 -2.18 8.54
C GLY A 195 28.39 -3.15 7.37
N ASP A 196 27.97 -4.37 7.69
CA ASP A 196 27.93 -5.49 6.74
C ASP A 196 26.85 -5.38 5.65
N PHE A 197 25.80 -4.58 5.88
CA PHE A 197 24.62 -4.52 5.01
C PHE A 197 24.64 -3.34 4.04
N ILE A 198 24.31 -3.61 2.77
CA ILE A 198 24.20 -2.64 1.67
C ILE A 198 22.82 -2.79 1.02
N PHE A 199 22.11 -1.68 0.79
CA PHE A 199 20.84 -1.63 0.06
C PHE A 199 20.99 -0.79 -1.21
N SER A 200 20.68 -1.38 -2.37
CA SER A 200 20.99 -0.82 -3.69
C SER A 200 19.97 -1.23 -4.76
N ILE A 201 20.13 -0.69 -5.97
CA ILE A 201 19.57 -1.28 -7.20
C ILE A 201 20.68 -2.10 -7.87
N GLU A 202 20.47 -3.40 -8.00
CA GLU A 202 21.50 -4.36 -8.44
C GLU A 202 22.17 -4.00 -9.77
N SER A 203 21.40 -3.62 -10.80
CA SER A 203 21.93 -3.31 -12.13
C SER A 203 20.99 -2.42 -12.93
N PRO A 204 21.51 -1.47 -13.75
CA PRO A 204 20.69 -0.73 -14.71
C PRO A 204 20.01 -1.60 -15.78
N LYS A 205 20.53 -2.81 -16.07
CA LYS A 205 20.01 -3.73 -17.10
C LYS A 205 18.96 -4.72 -16.59
N SER A 206 18.94 -4.95 -15.28
CA SER A 206 18.02 -5.83 -14.56
C SER A 206 17.66 -5.18 -13.23
N PRO A 207 17.00 -4.00 -13.26
CA PRO A 207 16.82 -3.18 -12.07
C PRO A 207 15.88 -3.85 -11.07
N GLN A 208 16.44 -4.28 -9.95
CA GLN A 208 15.72 -4.77 -8.78
C GLN A 208 16.37 -4.23 -7.51
N LEU A 209 15.55 -3.93 -6.50
CA LEU A 209 16.03 -3.55 -5.18
C LEU A 209 16.59 -4.79 -4.46
N LEU A 210 17.80 -4.64 -3.92
CA LEU A 210 18.57 -5.71 -3.28
C LEU A 210 19.12 -5.23 -1.94
N LEU A 211 19.00 -6.09 -0.92
CA LEU A 211 19.72 -5.98 0.34
C LEU A 211 20.76 -7.09 0.37
N GLU A 212 22.02 -6.71 0.44
CA GLU A 212 23.14 -7.62 0.58
C GLU A 212 23.74 -7.56 1.98
N LYS A 213 24.36 -8.66 2.40
CA LYS A 213 25.27 -8.72 3.54
C LYS A 213 26.58 -9.34 3.11
N ASN A 214 27.68 -8.59 3.24
CA ASN A 214 29.02 -9.05 2.86
C ASN A 214 29.08 -9.63 1.41
N GLY A 215 28.39 -8.98 0.46
CA GLY A 215 28.32 -9.40 -0.95
C GLY A 215 27.51 -10.67 -1.21
N LYS A 216 26.50 -10.95 -0.38
CA LYS A 216 25.52 -12.03 -0.57
C LYS A 216 24.10 -11.48 -0.42
N PRO A 217 23.13 -11.92 -1.23
CA PRO A 217 21.74 -11.49 -1.13
C PRO A 217 21.10 -11.99 0.18
N GLU A 218 20.54 -11.07 0.97
CA GLU A 218 19.75 -11.35 2.18
C GLU A 218 18.25 -11.19 1.94
N SER A 219 17.87 -10.18 1.16
CA SER A 219 16.50 -9.87 0.78
C SER A 219 16.49 -9.15 -0.57
N ARG A 220 15.44 -9.37 -1.36
CA ARG A 220 15.30 -8.87 -2.73
C ARG A 220 13.85 -8.49 -2.97
N TRP A 221 13.57 -7.40 -3.66
CA TRP A 221 12.20 -6.97 -3.98
C TRP A 221 11.83 -7.08 -5.47
N GLY A 222 12.67 -7.74 -6.27
CA GLY A 222 12.38 -8.05 -7.68
C GLY A 222 12.31 -6.82 -8.59
N PRO A 223 11.96 -7.03 -9.87
CA PRO A 223 11.87 -5.93 -10.83
C PRO A 223 10.68 -5.00 -10.56
N TRP A 224 10.74 -3.81 -11.15
CA TRP A 224 9.59 -2.91 -11.28
C TRP A 224 8.56 -3.50 -12.25
N ASP A 225 7.28 -3.58 -11.83
CA ASP A 225 6.17 -4.14 -12.62
C ASP A 225 5.47 -3.11 -13.53
N GLY A 226 5.85 -1.83 -13.41
CA GLY A 226 5.17 -0.67 -13.99
C GLY A 226 4.43 0.21 -12.96
N LYS A 227 4.24 -0.29 -11.74
CA LYS A 227 3.51 0.38 -10.64
C LYS A 227 4.24 0.31 -9.30
N ARG A 228 4.98 -0.78 -9.06
CA ARG A 228 5.72 -1.07 -7.82
C ARG A 228 6.85 -2.05 -8.12
N PHE A 229 7.78 -2.21 -7.19
CA PHE A 229 8.66 -3.38 -7.21
C PHE A 229 7.85 -4.62 -6.82
N SER A 230 8.03 -5.73 -7.53
CA SER A 230 7.23 -6.97 -7.38
C SER A 230 7.12 -7.47 -5.93
N GLY A 231 8.23 -7.37 -5.19
CA GLY A 231 8.38 -7.71 -3.78
C GLY A 231 7.81 -6.70 -2.78
N ILE A 232 7.43 -5.50 -3.21
CA ILE A 232 6.81 -4.49 -2.35
C ILE A 232 5.29 -4.58 -2.51
N ASP A 233 4.64 -5.27 -1.58
CA ASP A 233 3.18 -5.22 -1.40
C ASP A 233 2.82 -4.09 -0.43
N MET A 234 2.84 -2.86 -0.96
CA MET A 234 2.44 -1.66 -0.24
C MET A 234 1.27 -1.00 -0.98
N LYS A 235 0.20 -0.69 -0.25
CA LYS A 235 -0.93 0.10 -0.74
C LYS A 235 -0.55 1.58 -0.85
N ASP A 236 -1.30 2.32 -1.66
CA ASP A 236 -1.19 3.79 -1.75
C ASP A 236 -1.19 4.42 -0.35
N ASN A 237 -0.24 5.33 -0.12
CA ASN A 237 0.03 5.89 1.20
C ASN A 237 -0.23 7.41 1.18
N PRO A 238 -1.02 7.95 2.12
CA PRO A 238 -1.36 9.37 2.13
C PRO A 238 -0.22 10.29 2.60
N VAL A 239 0.93 9.73 3.03
CA VAL A 239 2.07 10.51 3.54
C VAL A 239 3.17 10.68 2.50
N PHE A 240 3.44 9.66 1.69
CA PHE A 240 4.53 9.65 0.72
C PHE A 240 4.21 8.77 -0.48
N ARG A 241 4.76 9.08 -1.65
CA ARG A 241 4.74 8.16 -2.81
C ARG A 241 6.14 7.65 -3.11
N LEU A 242 6.22 6.38 -3.50
CA LEU A 242 7.43 5.78 -4.06
C LEU A 242 7.52 6.15 -5.53
N ILE A 243 8.74 6.46 -5.98
CA ILE A 243 9.04 6.78 -7.37
C ILE A 243 10.17 5.87 -7.81
N TYR A 244 9.98 5.25 -8.96
CA TYR A 244 11.05 4.62 -9.70
C TYR A 244 11.16 5.33 -11.05
N HIS A 245 12.39 5.63 -11.45
CA HIS A 245 12.72 6.30 -12.69
C HIS A 245 13.82 5.53 -13.40
N SER A 246 13.66 5.35 -14.71
CA SER A 246 14.65 4.67 -15.54
C SER A 246 14.75 5.37 -16.90
N SER A 247 15.93 5.89 -17.21
CA SER A 247 16.27 6.46 -18.51
C SER A 247 17.63 5.98 -18.99
N LEU A 248 18.08 6.47 -20.15
CA LEU A 248 19.44 6.24 -20.64
C LEU A 248 20.51 7.01 -19.83
N GLU A 249 20.09 7.93 -18.95
CA GLU A 249 20.96 8.80 -18.16
C GLU A 249 20.99 8.42 -16.67
N GLU A 250 19.87 7.98 -16.10
CA GLU A 250 19.78 7.60 -14.69
C GLU A 250 18.70 6.53 -14.42
N VAL A 251 19.00 5.59 -13.51
CA VAL A 251 18.09 4.53 -13.06
C VAL A 251 18.07 4.52 -11.53
N TYR A 252 17.00 5.01 -10.93
CA TYR A 252 16.93 5.20 -9.49
C TYR A 252 15.54 4.97 -8.87
N PHE A 253 15.58 4.66 -7.58
CA PHE A 253 14.45 4.65 -6.66
C PHE A 253 14.54 5.88 -5.75
N THR A 254 13.41 6.51 -5.49
CA THR A 254 13.28 7.60 -4.51
C THR A 254 11.89 7.59 -3.89
N PHE A 255 11.65 8.50 -2.95
CA PHE A 255 10.33 8.82 -2.46
C PHE A 255 10.20 10.33 -2.25
N GLU A 256 8.98 10.82 -2.41
CA GLU A 256 8.63 12.21 -2.09
C GLU A 256 7.52 12.24 -1.04
N MET A 257 7.44 13.36 -0.31
CA MET A 257 6.39 13.61 0.66
C MET A 257 5.16 14.20 -0.02
N LEU A 258 3.97 13.77 0.40
CA LEU A 258 2.71 14.43 0.06
C LEU A 258 2.38 15.55 1.05
N ASP A 259 3.02 15.54 2.22
CA ASP A 259 2.98 16.58 3.26
C ASP A 259 4.40 16.81 3.81
N ASP A 260 5.02 17.91 3.41
CA ASP A 260 6.38 18.30 3.81
C ASP A 260 6.51 18.66 5.31
N SER A 261 5.41 18.75 6.07
CA SER A 261 5.46 18.91 7.52
C SER A 261 5.82 17.62 8.26
N ILE A 262 5.67 16.46 7.60
CA ILE A 262 5.97 15.15 8.16
C ILE A 262 7.44 14.80 7.91
N LEU A 263 8.23 14.64 8.98
CA LEU A 263 9.59 14.12 8.85
C LEU A 263 9.54 12.59 8.66
N LEU A 264 10.00 12.13 7.50
CA LEU A 264 10.13 10.74 7.11
C LEU A 264 11.53 10.49 6.53
N ARG A 265 12.10 9.33 6.84
CA ARG A 265 13.36 8.84 6.24
C ARG A 265 13.35 7.33 6.08
N LEU A 266 14.01 6.81 5.06
CA LEU A 266 14.26 5.38 4.89
C LEU A 266 15.66 5.06 5.44
N VAL A 267 15.81 4.00 6.24
CA VAL A 267 17.05 3.68 6.95
C VAL A 267 17.37 2.19 6.86
N VAL A 268 18.64 1.85 6.65
CA VAL A 268 19.19 0.49 6.76
C VAL A 268 20.00 0.38 8.06
N ASN A 269 19.46 -0.32 9.05
CA ASN A 269 20.16 -0.46 10.33
C ASN A 269 21.24 -1.55 10.32
N SER A 270 22.07 -1.57 11.37
CA SER A 270 23.14 -2.56 11.60
C SER A 270 22.66 -4.02 11.75
N ALA A 271 21.35 -4.24 11.88
CA ALA A 271 20.72 -5.56 11.91
C ALA A 271 20.12 -5.99 10.55
N GLY A 272 20.33 -5.22 9.49
CA GLY A 272 19.80 -5.52 8.15
C GLY A 272 18.30 -5.29 8.01
N THR A 273 17.70 -4.47 8.87
CA THR A 273 16.30 -4.05 8.74
C THR A 273 16.22 -2.75 7.95
N ILE A 274 15.30 -2.69 6.99
CA ILE A 274 15.04 -1.49 6.18
C ILE A 274 13.68 -0.91 6.55
N GLN A 275 13.66 0.33 7.04
CA GLN A 275 12.45 0.95 7.58
C GLN A 275 12.26 2.40 7.14
N PHE A 276 11.04 2.73 6.72
CA PHE A 276 10.55 4.10 6.71
C PHE A 276 10.22 4.50 8.15
N LEU A 277 11.06 5.33 8.75
CA LEU A 277 10.88 5.89 10.08
C LEU A 277 10.23 7.27 9.99
N ARG A 278 9.12 7.47 10.70
CA ARG A 278 8.42 8.75 10.82
C ARG A 278 8.68 9.37 12.18
N TRP A 279 8.92 10.68 12.23
CA TRP A 279 9.02 11.39 13.50
C TRP A 279 7.64 11.59 14.14
N LYS A 280 7.51 11.26 15.42
CA LYS A 280 6.28 11.47 16.20
C LYS A 280 6.53 12.45 17.34
N ASN A 281 6.09 13.69 17.15
CA ASN A 281 6.26 14.79 18.12
C ASN A 281 5.78 14.45 19.54
N SER A 282 4.64 13.75 19.68
CA SER A 282 4.06 13.43 21.00
C SER A 282 4.85 12.40 21.80
N SER A 283 5.68 11.56 21.16
CA SER A 283 6.60 10.64 21.84
C SER A 283 8.06 11.09 21.76
N MET A 284 8.36 12.20 21.07
CA MET A 284 9.71 12.65 20.72
C MET A 284 10.60 11.51 20.22
N ALA A 285 10.08 10.68 19.32
CA ALA A 285 10.75 9.48 18.84
C ALA A 285 10.46 9.19 17.36
N TRP A 286 11.42 8.53 16.70
CA TRP A 286 11.23 7.88 15.41
C TRP A 286 10.42 6.60 15.60
N VAL A 287 9.31 6.46 14.89
CA VAL A 287 8.48 5.25 14.89
C VAL A 287 8.49 4.60 13.51
N PRO A 288 8.59 3.26 13.40
CA PRO A 288 8.50 2.58 12.12
C PRO A 288 7.09 2.77 11.55
N MET A 289 7.02 3.27 10.32
CA MET A 289 5.79 3.43 9.55
C MET A 289 5.61 2.28 8.56
N VAL A 290 6.68 1.92 7.85
CA VAL A 290 6.73 0.77 6.93
C VAL A 290 8.08 0.08 7.12
N THR A 291 8.09 -1.26 7.13
CA THR A 291 9.31 -2.08 7.11
C THR A 291 9.30 -2.89 5.81
N LEU A 292 10.37 -2.83 5.01
CA LEU A 292 10.41 -3.52 3.71
C LEU A 292 10.68 -5.03 3.82
N LYS A 293 11.41 -5.46 4.86
CA LYS A 293 11.59 -6.86 5.26
C LYS A 293 10.56 -7.19 6.34
N LYS A 294 9.35 -7.57 5.93
CA LYS A 294 8.15 -7.67 6.76
C LYS A 294 8.08 -9.00 7.52
N ASP A 295 8.43 -10.09 6.85
CA ASP A 295 8.27 -11.45 7.35
C ASP A 295 9.40 -12.38 6.87
N GLU A 296 9.40 -13.63 7.30
CA GLU A 296 10.44 -14.62 6.94
C GLU A 296 10.49 -14.91 5.42
N CYS A 297 9.39 -14.68 4.69
CA CYS A 297 9.34 -14.85 3.24
C CYS A 297 10.08 -13.75 2.45
N ASP A 298 10.57 -12.70 3.12
CA ASP A 298 11.49 -11.73 2.53
C ASP A 298 12.96 -12.14 2.67
N GLY A 299 13.25 -13.25 3.36
CA GLY A 299 14.56 -13.89 3.34
C GLY A 299 14.83 -14.53 1.97
N TYR A 300 15.95 -14.14 1.35
CA TYR A 300 16.30 -14.56 -0.01
C TYR A 300 16.37 -16.09 -0.16
N GLY A 301 15.60 -16.62 -1.11
CA GLY A 301 15.72 -18.02 -1.53
C GLY A 301 15.23 -19.07 -0.51
N SER A 302 14.51 -18.65 0.55
CA SER A 302 14.10 -19.48 1.70
C SER A 302 13.39 -20.80 1.38
N CYS A 303 12.80 -20.96 0.19
CA CYS A 303 12.06 -22.15 -0.24
C CYS A 303 12.76 -23.02 -1.29
N GLY A 304 14.00 -22.68 -1.67
CA GLY A 304 14.72 -23.33 -2.75
C GLY A 304 14.04 -23.22 -4.13
N PRO A 305 14.57 -23.91 -5.15
CA PRO A 305 14.02 -23.91 -6.50
C PRO A 305 12.56 -24.35 -6.61
N TYR A 306 11.72 -23.58 -7.31
CA TYR A 306 10.28 -23.84 -7.53
C TYR A 306 9.42 -24.00 -6.26
N GLY A 307 9.98 -23.69 -5.09
CA GLY A 307 9.25 -23.51 -3.84
C GLY A 307 8.72 -22.08 -3.72
N VAL A 308 7.60 -21.93 -3.04
CA VAL A 308 6.93 -20.66 -2.79
C VAL A 308 6.73 -20.49 -1.28
N CYS A 309 7.08 -19.32 -0.76
CA CYS A 309 6.86 -18.96 0.63
C CYS A 309 5.46 -18.39 0.83
N TYR A 310 4.79 -18.79 1.91
CA TYR A 310 3.43 -18.40 2.25
C TYR A 310 3.43 -17.65 3.60
N PRO A 311 3.13 -16.34 3.67
CA PRO A 311 3.20 -15.62 4.93
C PRO A 311 2.19 -16.12 5.99
N ASP A 312 1.03 -16.62 5.56
CA ASP A 312 -0.03 -17.13 6.46
C ASP A 312 0.26 -18.53 7.03
N TYR A 313 1.30 -19.21 6.55
CA TYR A 313 1.69 -20.56 6.97
C TYR A 313 3.20 -20.64 7.11
N LEU A 314 3.72 -20.78 8.32
CA LEU A 314 5.16 -20.98 8.58
C LEU A 314 5.71 -22.17 7.77
N GLY A 315 6.30 -21.89 6.61
CA GLY A 315 6.90 -22.89 5.73
C GLY A 315 6.63 -22.71 4.22
N CYS A 316 7.30 -23.56 3.44
CA CYS A 316 7.32 -23.50 1.99
C CYS A 316 6.47 -24.60 1.33
N ARG A 317 5.80 -24.27 0.22
CA ARG A 317 5.09 -25.25 -0.61
C ARG A 317 5.57 -25.19 -2.05
N CYS A 318 5.48 -26.32 -2.74
CA CYS A 318 5.76 -26.37 -4.17
C CYS A 318 4.67 -25.68 -4.98
N LEU A 319 5.07 -25.05 -6.10
CA LEU A 319 4.15 -24.64 -7.16
C LEU A 319 3.22 -25.79 -7.59
N LYS A 320 2.03 -25.45 -8.07
CA LYS A 320 1.07 -26.46 -8.58
C LYS A 320 1.70 -27.22 -9.77
N GLY A 321 1.54 -28.54 -9.83
CA GLY A 321 2.26 -29.37 -10.82
C GLY A 321 3.74 -29.65 -10.49
N PHE A 322 4.24 -29.20 -9.34
CA PHE A 322 5.54 -29.58 -8.78
C PHE A 322 5.34 -30.44 -7.51
N MET A 323 6.41 -31.07 -7.04
CA MET A 323 6.48 -31.87 -5.81
C MET A 323 7.84 -31.68 -5.13
N ALA A 324 7.92 -31.86 -3.81
CA ALA A 324 9.17 -31.69 -3.07
C ALA A 324 10.25 -32.64 -3.63
N ASN A 325 11.49 -32.14 -3.79
CA ASN A 325 12.57 -32.97 -4.27
C ASN A 325 12.97 -34.03 -3.22
N SER A 326 13.01 -33.60 -1.95
CA SER A 326 13.31 -34.41 -0.77
C SER A 326 12.18 -34.34 0.26
N PRO A 327 11.11 -35.17 0.12
CA PRO A 327 9.91 -35.07 0.96
C PRO A 327 10.15 -35.26 2.47
N HIS A 328 11.17 -36.03 2.87
CA HIS A 328 11.49 -36.26 4.28
C HIS A 328 12.08 -35.02 4.96
N GLU A 329 12.93 -34.26 4.27
CA GLU A 329 13.50 -33.01 4.79
C GLU A 329 12.46 -31.87 4.74
N TRP A 330 11.57 -31.88 3.73
CA TRP A 330 10.42 -30.98 3.65
C TRP A 330 9.49 -31.08 4.88
N LEU A 331 9.34 -32.28 5.45
CA LEU A 331 8.57 -32.52 6.68
C LEU A 331 9.30 -32.04 7.95
N ARG A 332 10.61 -31.79 7.87
CA ARG A 332 11.44 -31.20 8.93
C ARG A 332 11.65 -29.68 8.76
N MET A 333 10.96 -29.07 7.79
CA MET A 333 11.10 -27.66 7.42
C MET A 333 12.45 -27.28 6.81
N ASP A 334 13.21 -28.24 6.28
CA ASP A 334 14.34 -27.96 5.39
C ASP A 334 13.84 -27.97 3.93
N TYR A 335 13.96 -26.80 3.30
CA TYR A 335 13.46 -26.52 1.95
C TYR A 335 14.59 -26.27 0.93
N THR A 336 15.85 -26.46 1.33
CA THR A 336 17.04 -26.12 0.51
C THR A 336 17.04 -26.81 -0.86
N ASP A 337 16.64 -28.08 -0.89
CA ASP A 337 16.59 -28.94 -2.09
C ASP A 337 15.53 -28.52 -3.14
N GLY A 338 14.62 -27.61 -2.79
CA GLY A 338 13.56 -27.16 -3.68
C GLY A 338 12.52 -28.24 -4.04
N CYS A 339 11.71 -27.88 -5.02
CA CYS A 339 10.73 -28.73 -5.66
C CYS A 339 11.19 -29.12 -7.06
N ARG A 340 10.71 -30.26 -7.55
CA ARG A 340 10.86 -30.69 -8.95
C ARG A 340 9.50 -30.80 -9.63
N ARG A 341 9.50 -30.75 -10.96
CA ARG A 341 8.29 -30.96 -11.78
C ARG A 341 7.76 -32.37 -11.55
N LYS A 342 6.44 -32.55 -11.52
CA LYS A 342 5.83 -33.90 -11.47
C LYS A 342 5.99 -34.65 -12.79
N ASN A 343 5.88 -33.93 -13.90
CA ASN A 343 6.06 -34.42 -15.25
C ASN A 343 7.24 -33.69 -15.91
N ALA A 344 8.11 -34.43 -16.59
CA ALA A 344 9.24 -33.85 -17.31
C ALA A 344 8.76 -33.02 -18.52
N LEU A 345 9.45 -31.92 -18.82
CA LEU A 345 9.21 -31.12 -20.01
C LEU A 345 9.64 -31.88 -21.27
N ASN A 346 8.97 -31.63 -22.38
CA ASN A 346 9.40 -32.07 -23.70
C ASN A 346 9.29 -30.90 -24.68
N CYS A 347 10.41 -30.20 -24.88
CA CYS A 347 10.51 -29.02 -25.72
C CYS A 347 9.96 -29.24 -27.15
N SER A 348 10.02 -30.47 -27.66
CA SER A 348 9.56 -30.85 -29.01
C SER A 348 8.11 -31.34 -29.09
N ASP A 349 7.43 -31.61 -27.97
CA ASP A 349 6.08 -32.22 -27.94
C ASP A 349 5.10 -31.43 -27.06
N GLY A 350 4.75 -30.22 -27.52
CA GLY A 350 3.58 -29.51 -27.02
C GLY A 350 3.66 -29.06 -25.55
N ASP A 351 4.87 -28.83 -25.03
CA ASP A 351 5.05 -27.95 -23.86
C ASP A 351 4.28 -26.64 -24.06
N GLY A 352 3.79 -26.08 -22.95
CA GLY A 352 3.07 -24.80 -22.95
C GLY A 352 3.16 -24.15 -21.58
N PHE A 353 2.29 -23.17 -21.29
CA PHE A 353 2.42 -22.35 -20.09
C PHE A 353 1.17 -22.37 -19.24
N VAL A 354 1.36 -22.41 -17.92
CA VAL A 354 0.31 -22.21 -16.92
C VAL A 354 0.52 -20.85 -16.26
N LYS A 355 -0.56 -20.07 -16.19
CA LYS A 355 -0.59 -18.76 -15.55
C LYS A 355 -0.70 -18.87 -14.04
N TYR A 356 0.30 -18.38 -13.34
CA TYR A 356 0.29 -18.11 -11.91
C TYR A 356 -0.01 -16.64 -11.67
N LYS A 357 -0.59 -16.33 -10.50
CA LYS A 357 -0.98 -14.98 -10.07
C LYS A 357 -0.61 -14.81 -8.60
N GLY A 358 -0.47 -13.57 -8.16
CA GLY A 358 -0.19 -13.26 -6.76
C GLY A 358 1.22 -13.65 -6.34
N LEU A 359 2.19 -13.65 -7.26
CA LEU A 359 3.57 -14.02 -6.94
C LEU A 359 4.48 -12.80 -6.86
N LYS A 360 5.49 -12.85 -5.99
CA LYS A 360 6.75 -12.12 -6.21
C LYS A 360 7.47 -12.79 -7.37
N LEU A 361 7.89 -12.01 -8.37
CA LEU A 361 8.59 -12.52 -9.55
C LEU A 361 9.94 -13.13 -9.15
N PRO A 362 10.33 -14.32 -9.68
CA PRO A 362 11.57 -15.00 -9.31
C PRO A 362 12.82 -14.17 -9.63
N ASP A 363 13.93 -14.53 -9.01
CA ASP A 363 15.24 -13.94 -9.31
C ASP A 363 15.85 -14.48 -10.63
N ASN A 364 16.99 -13.92 -11.07
CA ASN A 364 17.71 -14.30 -12.30
C ASN A 364 16.87 -14.15 -13.58
N PHE A 365 16.12 -13.04 -13.68
CA PHE A 365 15.35 -12.70 -14.87
C PHE A 365 16.23 -12.09 -15.97
N THR A 366 15.83 -12.27 -17.24
CA THR A 366 16.46 -11.65 -18.41
C THR A 366 15.42 -10.80 -19.15
N VAL A 367 15.77 -9.55 -19.43
CA VAL A 367 14.93 -8.60 -20.16
C VAL A 367 15.25 -8.65 -21.66
N LEU A 368 14.25 -8.94 -22.50
CA LEU A 368 14.37 -9.04 -23.95
C LEU A 368 13.71 -7.83 -24.62
N TRP A 369 14.51 -6.77 -24.82
CA TRP A 369 14.07 -5.47 -25.32
C TRP A 369 13.69 -5.45 -26.81
N ASP A 370 14.26 -6.35 -27.62
CA ASP A 370 13.95 -6.50 -29.05
C ASP A 370 12.56 -7.14 -29.32
N LEU A 371 11.93 -7.75 -28.32
CA LEU A 371 10.72 -8.54 -28.49
C LEU A 371 9.46 -7.81 -28.03
N SER A 372 8.44 -7.79 -28.88
CA SER A 372 7.09 -7.36 -28.48
C SER A 372 6.47 -8.35 -27.49
N SER A 373 5.56 -7.85 -26.65
CA SER A 373 4.96 -8.62 -25.55
C SER A 373 4.23 -9.89 -26.02
N SER A 374 3.73 -9.92 -27.27
CA SER A 374 3.10 -11.08 -27.90
C SER A 374 4.11 -12.14 -28.39
N GLN A 375 5.33 -11.75 -28.75
CA GLN A 375 6.39 -12.68 -29.19
C GLN A 375 7.10 -13.39 -28.04
N CYS A 376 6.90 -12.92 -26.80
CA CYS A 376 7.56 -13.46 -25.60
C CYS A 376 7.27 -14.97 -25.39
N VAL A 377 6.03 -15.39 -25.66
CA VAL A 377 5.64 -16.81 -25.58
C VAL A 377 6.31 -17.66 -26.68
N ASP A 378 6.37 -17.16 -27.92
CA ASP A 378 6.98 -17.88 -29.05
C ASP A 378 8.49 -18.04 -28.87
N TYR A 379 9.16 -17.04 -28.29
CA TYR A 379 10.56 -17.12 -27.91
C TYR A 379 10.75 -18.19 -26.82
N CYS A 380 9.99 -18.11 -25.72
CA CYS A 380 10.12 -19.03 -24.59
C CYS A 380 9.70 -20.48 -24.93
N LEU A 381 8.82 -20.70 -25.92
CA LEU A 381 8.55 -22.05 -26.45
C LEU A 381 9.77 -22.63 -27.19
N LYS A 382 10.38 -21.84 -28.07
CA LYS A 382 11.53 -22.25 -28.90
C LYS A 382 12.80 -22.45 -28.09
N GLU A 383 13.02 -21.59 -27.09
CA GLU A 383 14.17 -21.69 -26.20
C GLU A 383 13.91 -22.78 -25.15
N CYS A 384 14.51 -23.95 -25.30
CA CYS A 384 14.28 -25.09 -24.40
C CYS A 384 14.76 -24.85 -22.97
N GLY A 385 15.70 -23.92 -22.75
CA GLY A 385 16.11 -23.48 -21.41
C GLY A 385 15.06 -22.61 -20.71
N CYS A 386 14.10 -22.01 -21.43
CA CYS A 386 13.15 -21.08 -20.86
C CYS A 386 12.12 -21.77 -19.95
N MET A 387 12.15 -21.43 -18.66
CA MET A 387 11.33 -22.01 -17.60
C MET A 387 10.05 -21.23 -17.31
N ALA A 388 10.08 -19.91 -17.52
CA ALA A 388 8.94 -19.02 -17.36
C ALA A 388 9.13 -17.72 -18.16
N TYR A 389 8.03 -17.03 -18.41
CA TYR A 389 8.04 -15.65 -18.91
C TYR A 389 6.95 -14.80 -18.26
N THR A 390 7.09 -13.48 -18.39
CA THR A 390 6.01 -12.51 -18.18
C THR A 390 6.22 -11.29 -19.08
N ASN A 391 5.27 -10.36 -19.06
CA ASN A 391 5.39 -9.05 -19.69
C ASN A 391 5.13 -7.98 -18.64
N ILE A 392 6.16 -7.21 -18.31
CA ILE A 392 6.13 -6.17 -17.26
C ILE A 392 6.87 -4.92 -17.74
N ASP A 393 6.54 -3.77 -17.17
CA ASP A 393 7.17 -2.50 -17.56
C ASP A 393 8.38 -2.19 -16.67
N VAL A 394 9.51 -2.86 -16.94
CA VAL A 394 10.76 -2.77 -16.15
C VAL A 394 11.38 -1.37 -16.15
N TYR A 395 11.09 -0.57 -17.18
CA TYR A 395 11.74 0.72 -17.42
C TYR A 395 10.78 1.93 -17.36
N GLY A 396 9.50 1.71 -17.07
CA GLY A 396 8.47 2.77 -17.03
C GLY A 396 8.09 3.34 -18.41
N ASN A 397 8.36 2.60 -19.49
CA ASN A 397 8.13 3.02 -20.88
C ASN A 397 7.35 2.01 -21.73
N GLY A 398 6.82 0.95 -21.12
CA GLY A 398 5.96 -0.06 -21.75
C GLY A 398 6.34 -1.49 -21.38
N SER A 399 5.38 -2.41 -21.50
CA SER A 399 5.59 -3.82 -21.11
C SER A 399 6.56 -4.56 -22.04
N VAL A 400 7.75 -4.85 -21.53
CA VAL A 400 8.80 -5.63 -22.19
C VAL A 400 8.70 -7.12 -21.86
N CYS A 401 9.22 -7.97 -22.74
CA CYS A 401 9.33 -9.41 -22.51
C CYS A 401 10.40 -9.70 -21.45
N VAL A 402 10.02 -10.44 -20.41
CA VAL A 402 10.93 -10.89 -19.34
C VAL A 402 10.86 -12.40 -19.22
N VAL A 403 12.02 -13.07 -19.27
CA VAL A 403 12.14 -14.53 -19.27
C VAL A 403 13.06 -15.04 -18.16
N TRP A 404 12.87 -16.29 -17.77
CA TRP A 404 13.76 -17.02 -16.86
C TRP A 404 14.33 -18.23 -17.57
N LEU A 405 15.65 -18.30 -17.69
CA LEU A 405 16.39 -19.34 -18.44
C LEU A 405 17.02 -20.41 -17.53
N ASP A 406 16.74 -20.36 -16.23
CA ASP A 406 17.14 -21.34 -15.22
C ASP A 406 15.98 -21.57 -14.23
N LYS A 407 16.21 -22.42 -13.22
CA LYS A 407 15.26 -22.71 -12.13
C LYS A 407 14.79 -21.43 -11.45
N LEU A 408 13.48 -21.37 -11.21
CA LEU A 408 12.85 -20.23 -10.57
C LEU A 408 13.13 -20.28 -9.07
N VAL A 409 13.70 -19.21 -8.50
CA VAL A 409 14.06 -19.10 -7.07
C VAL A 409 13.51 -17.82 -6.47
N ASP A 410 13.45 -17.77 -5.12
CA ASP A 410 13.03 -16.58 -4.36
C ASP A 410 11.60 -16.09 -4.68
N ILE A 411 10.64 -17.02 -4.65
CA ILE A 411 9.21 -16.77 -4.89
C ILE A 411 8.45 -16.75 -3.55
N ARG A 412 7.58 -15.76 -3.37
CA ARG A 412 6.52 -15.74 -2.33
C ARG A 412 5.15 -15.53 -2.95
N GLU A 413 4.10 -16.00 -2.28
CA GLU A 413 2.71 -15.71 -2.63
C GLU A 413 2.19 -14.50 -1.81
N TYR A 414 1.35 -13.68 -2.43
CA TYR A 414 0.59 -12.62 -1.81
C TYR A 414 -0.90 -12.97 -1.83
N THR A 415 -1.59 -12.71 -0.70
CA THR A 415 -3.04 -12.92 -0.61
C THR A 415 -3.84 -11.90 -1.43
N HIS A 416 -3.27 -10.72 -1.66
CA HIS A 416 -3.83 -9.63 -2.44
C HIS A 416 -2.71 -9.00 -3.27
N GLY A 417 -3.00 -8.55 -4.50
CA GLY A 417 -1.96 -8.02 -5.39
C GLY A 417 -1.04 -9.12 -5.94
N GLY A 418 0.26 -8.82 -6.01
CA GLY A 418 1.28 -9.68 -6.62
C GLY A 418 1.19 -9.78 -8.16
N ASP A 419 2.22 -10.35 -8.76
CA ASP A 419 2.42 -10.38 -10.21
C ASP A 419 1.88 -11.65 -10.86
N GLU A 420 1.77 -11.60 -12.19
CA GLU A 420 1.40 -12.74 -13.02
C GLU A 420 2.65 -13.33 -13.69
N LEU A 421 2.80 -14.65 -13.63
CA LEU A 421 3.94 -15.38 -14.19
C LEU A 421 3.47 -16.60 -14.97
N TYR A 422 3.96 -16.77 -16.20
CA TYR A 422 3.62 -17.88 -17.07
C TYR A 422 4.74 -18.92 -16.97
N ILE A 423 4.51 -20.01 -16.24
CA ILE A 423 5.52 -21.06 -16.01
C ILE A 423 5.32 -22.17 -17.03
N ARG A 424 6.41 -22.59 -17.70
CA ARG A 424 6.39 -23.69 -18.67
C ARG A 424 5.98 -24.98 -17.98
N MET A 425 5.11 -25.77 -18.58
CA MET A 425 4.60 -27.04 -18.07
C MET A 425 4.50 -28.07 -19.20
N ALA A 426 4.72 -29.34 -18.84
CA ALA A 426 4.61 -30.46 -19.77
C ALA A 426 3.18 -30.60 -20.30
N ARG A 427 3.05 -31.02 -21.56
CA ARG A 427 1.77 -31.26 -22.24
C ARG A 427 0.74 -32.03 -21.41
N VAL A 428 1.17 -33.09 -20.71
CA VAL A 428 0.31 -33.93 -19.86
C VAL A 428 -0.35 -33.14 -18.71
N GLU A 429 0.34 -32.15 -18.12
CA GLU A 429 -0.24 -31.28 -17.10
C GLU A 429 -1.29 -30.33 -17.70
N LEU A 430 -1.06 -29.83 -18.93
CA LEU A 430 -2.00 -28.95 -19.64
C LEU A 430 -3.28 -29.71 -20.04
N GLU A 431 -3.14 -30.96 -20.50
CA GLU A 431 -4.27 -31.85 -20.80
C GLU A 431 -5.03 -32.20 -19.50
N ALA A 432 -4.35 -32.44 -18.38
CA ALA A 432 -4.99 -32.66 -17.08
C ALA A 432 -5.75 -31.42 -16.56
N ILE A 433 -5.17 -30.22 -16.70
CA ILE A 433 -5.82 -28.96 -16.33
C ILE A 433 -7.07 -28.73 -17.19
N SER A 434 -6.93 -28.75 -18.52
CA SER A 434 -8.04 -28.51 -19.45
C SER A 434 -9.17 -29.55 -19.31
N HIS A 435 -8.85 -30.82 -19.06
CA HIS A 435 -9.85 -31.83 -18.74
C HIS A 435 -10.59 -31.54 -17.43
N LYS A 436 -9.88 -31.11 -16.37
CA LYS A 436 -10.49 -30.71 -15.09
C LYS A 436 -11.40 -29.50 -15.24
N GLU A 437 -10.99 -28.50 -16.02
CA GLU A 437 -11.81 -27.33 -16.32
C GLU A 437 -13.05 -27.67 -17.16
N ARG A 438 -12.89 -28.49 -18.21
CA ARG A 438 -14.02 -28.99 -19.01
C ARG A 438 -15.01 -29.76 -18.15
N LYS A 439 -14.55 -30.63 -17.24
CA LYS A 439 -15.41 -31.36 -16.29
C LYS A 439 -16.13 -30.40 -15.34
N ARG A 440 -15.45 -29.38 -14.79
CA ARG A 440 -16.08 -28.34 -13.95
C ARG A 440 -17.16 -27.58 -14.73
N ASN A 441 -16.87 -27.16 -15.95
CA ASN A 441 -17.81 -26.37 -16.75
C ASN A 441 -19.04 -27.22 -17.15
N VAL A 442 -18.85 -28.50 -17.52
CA VAL A 442 -19.96 -29.43 -17.79
C VAL A 442 -20.81 -29.71 -16.54
N THR A 443 -20.20 -29.90 -15.37
CA THR A 443 -20.94 -30.10 -14.11
C THR A 443 -21.71 -28.84 -13.70
N LEU A 444 -21.15 -27.65 -13.92
CA LEU A 444 -21.83 -26.39 -13.64
C LEU A 444 -23.01 -26.15 -14.60
N ILE A 445 -22.82 -26.33 -15.91
CA ILE A 445 -23.90 -26.22 -16.92
C ILE A 445 -25.01 -27.25 -16.67
N SER A 446 -24.67 -28.51 -16.38
CA SER A 446 -25.68 -29.54 -16.10
C SER A 446 -26.45 -29.28 -14.80
N SER A 447 -25.81 -28.71 -13.76
CA SER A 447 -26.50 -28.29 -12.54
C SER A 447 -27.51 -27.16 -12.80
N ILE A 448 -27.16 -26.17 -13.63
CA ILE A 448 -28.06 -25.08 -14.02
C ILE A 448 -29.24 -25.61 -14.84
N LEU A 449 -28.99 -26.48 -15.82
CA LEU A 449 -30.06 -27.08 -16.63
C LEU A 449 -31.01 -27.94 -15.78
N LEU A 450 -30.49 -28.70 -14.82
CA LEU A 450 -31.32 -29.48 -13.89
C LEU A 450 -32.17 -28.59 -12.99
N ALA A 451 -31.59 -27.51 -12.44
CA ALA A 451 -32.32 -26.54 -11.63
C ALA A 451 -33.43 -25.83 -12.44
N ALA A 452 -33.16 -25.46 -13.69
CA ALA A 452 -34.15 -24.87 -14.58
C ALA A 452 -35.30 -25.85 -14.93
N LEU A 453 -34.99 -27.11 -15.20
CA LEU A 453 -36.00 -28.16 -15.45
C LEU A 453 -36.87 -28.41 -14.21
N LEU A 454 -36.27 -28.49 -13.01
CA LEU A 454 -36.99 -28.62 -11.75
C LEU A 454 -37.87 -27.38 -11.47
N GLY A 455 -37.37 -26.18 -11.73
CA GLY A 455 -38.15 -24.94 -11.63
C GLY A 455 -39.36 -24.92 -12.56
N MET A 456 -39.18 -25.28 -13.83
CA MET A 456 -40.30 -25.38 -14.79
C MET A 456 -41.31 -26.46 -14.40
N ALA A 457 -40.86 -27.62 -13.90
CA ALA A 457 -41.75 -28.67 -13.40
C ALA A 457 -42.55 -28.21 -12.18
N LEU A 458 -41.93 -27.50 -11.23
CA LEU A 458 -42.62 -26.91 -10.07
C LEU A 458 -43.65 -25.85 -10.49
N LEU A 459 -43.33 -25.00 -11.48
CA LEU A 459 -44.27 -24.03 -12.04
C LEU A 459 -45.45 -24.71 -12.76
N TRP A 460 -45.21 -25.80 -13.49
CA TRP A 460 -46.27 -26.61 -14.10
C TRP A 460 -47.17 -27.23 -13.03
N CYS A 461 -46.59 -27.90 -12.03
CA CYS A 461 -47.34 -28.49 -10.92
C CYS A 461 -48.14 -27.44 -10.13
N ALA A 462 -47.58 -26.24 -9.92
CA ALA A 462 -48.30 -25.13 -9.30
C ALA A 462 -49.51 -24.68 -10.15
N LYS A 463 -49.34 -24.57 -11.47
CA LYS A 463 -50.40 -24.21 -12.42
C LYS A 463 -51.52 -25.27 -12.46
N GLU A 464 -51.17 -26.56 -12.56
CA GLU A 464 -52.10 -27.69 -12.47
C GLU A 464 -52.90 -27.67 -11.16
N HIS A 465 -52.21 -27.46 -10.02
CA HIS A 465 -52.84 -27.37 -8.71
C HIS A 465 -53.82 -26.18 -8.62
N PHE A 466 -53.45 -25.02 -9.18
CA PHE A 466 -54.31 -23.83 -9.19
C PHE A 466 -55.56 -24.04 -10.08
N ILE A 467 -55.41 -24.67 -11.24
CA ILE A 467 -56.53 -25.06 -12.12
C ILE A 467 -57.43 -26.09 -11.44
N SER A 468 -56.85 -27.08 -10.73
CA SER A 468 -57.61 -28.07 -9.95
C SER A 468 -58.44 -27.42 -8.84
N LEU A 469 -57.89 -26.44 -8.13
CA LEU A 469 -58.62 -25.65 -7.13
C LEU A 469 -59.76 -24.84 -7.76
N SER A 470 -59.52 -24.15 -8.89
CA SER A 470 -60.55 -23.41 -9.62
C SER A 470 -61.70 -24.32 -10.09
N ASN A 471 -61.38 -25.52 -10.61
CA ASN A 471 -62.38 -26.49 -11.03
C ASN A 471 -63.15 -27.11 -9.86
N LYS A 472 -62.53 -27.28 -8.68
CA LYS A 472 -63.22 -27.68 -7.44
C LYS A 472 -64.15 -26.58 -6.92
N ALA A 473 -63.76 -25.31 -7.02
CA ALA A 473 -64.62 -24.18 -6.69
C ALA A 473 -65.87 -24.16 -7.59
N LYS A 474 -65.69 -24.24 -8.92
CA LYS A 474 -66.81 -24.31 -9.88
C LYS A 474 -67.72 -25.52 -9.70
N LYS A 475 -67.18 -26.68 -9.31
CA LYS A 475 -68.02 -27.87 -9.02
C LYS A 475 -68.89 -27.67 -7.77
N LYS A 476 -68.37 -26.95 -6.75
CA LYS A 476 -69.10 -26.64 -5.51
C LYS A 476 -70.19 -25.58 -5.71
N GLU A 477 -70.10 -24.81 -6.79
CA GLU A 477 -71.06 -23.75 -7.16
C GLU A 477 -72.32 -24.28 -7.87
N LEU A 478 -72.24 -25.47 -8.50
CA LEU A 478 -73.36 -26.08 -9.22
C LEU A 478 -74.37 -26.81 -8.30
N GLU A 479 -73.95 -27.16 -7.08
CA GLU A 479 -74.72 -28.01 -6.15
C GLU A 479 -75.56 -27.20 -5.15
N ASN A 480 -75.49 -25.86 -5.19
CA ASN A 480 -75.94 -24.98 -4.10
C ASN A 480 -76.87 -23.82 -4.56
N ARG A 481 -77.70 -24.05 -5.60
CA ARG A 481 -78.65 -23.07 -6.13
C ARG A 481 -80.11 -23.41 -5.81
N GLU A 482 -80.52 -23.19 -4.56
CA GLU A 482 -81.91 -22.87 -4.23
C GLU A 482 -81.99 -21.95 -2.99
N SER A 483 -82.85 -20.93 -3.07
CA SER A 483 -83.11 -19.85 -2.09
C SER A 483 -82.01 -18.79 -1.80
N LEU A 484 -82.39 -17.54 -2.08
CA LEU A 484 -81.77 -16.24 -1.74
C LEU A 484 -82.28 -15.76 -0.35
N PRO A 485 -81.71 -14.75 0.36
CA PRO A 485 -81.06 -13.55 -0.23
C PRO A 485 -79.83 -12.91 0.47
N VAL A 486 -79.09 -12.11 -0.33
CA VAL A 486 -78.44 -10.81 -0.01
C VAL A 486 -77.44 -10.73 1.17
N ASN A 487 -76.16 -10.59 0.84
CA ASN A 487 -75.48 -9.28 0.95
C ASN A 487 -74.26 -9.21 0.02
N ASP A 488 -73.98 -8.00 -0.47
CA ASP A 488 -72.87 -7.66 -1.36
C ASP A 488 -71.65 -7.18 -0.54
N ASP A 489 -70.55 -6.89 -1.23
CA ASP A 489 -69.25 -6.35 -0.76
C ASP A 489 -68.13 -7.38 -0.51
N ASP A 490 -67.37 -7.66 -1.57
CA ASP A 490 -65.91 -7.72 -1.47
C ASP A 490 -65.31 -7.01 -2.71
N GLN A 491 -64.44 -6.03 -2.50
CA GLN A 491 -64.09 -5.04 -3.52
C GLN A 491 -63.04 -5.54 -4.51
N ASP A 492 -63.43 -5.69 -5.79
CA ASP A 492 -62.48 -5.96 -6.87
C ASP A 492 -61.49 -4.79 -7.06
N ILE A 493 -60.19 -5.09 -7.00
CA ILE A 493 -59.12 -4.11 -7.25
C ILE A 493 -59.16 -3.71 -8.73
N PRO A 494 -59.33 -2.41 -9.08
CA PRO A 494 -59.44 -2.00 -10.47
C PRO A 494 -58.10 -2.18 -11.22
N LEU A 495 -58.11 -3.06 -12.22
CA LEU A 495 -57.01 -3.25 -13.17
C LEU A 495 -57.04 -2.13 -14.22
N PHE A 496 -56.11 -1.19 -14.12
CA PHE A 496 -55.95 -0.12 -15.11
C PHE A 496 -55.22 -0.61 -16.37
N ASP A 497 -55.69 -0.20 -17.54
CA ASP A 497 -55.02 -0.54 -18.80
C ASP A 497 -53.72 0.26 -19.01
N MET A 498 -52.84 -0.27 -19.86
CA MET A 498 -51.51 0.33 -20.09
C MET A 498 -51.59 1.76 -20.66
N LYS A 499 -52.69 2.12 -21.34
CA LYS A 499 -52.93 3.48 -21.86
C LYS A 499 -53.31 4.46 -20.76
N THR A 500 -54.13 4.02 -19.79
CA THR A 500 -54.51 4.80 -18.60
C THR A 500 -53.27 5.05 -17.73
N ILE A 501 -52.43 4.02 -17.54
CA ILE A 501 -51.17 4.13 -16.81
C ILE A 501 -50.18 5.05 -17.56
N SER A 502 -50.05 4.94 -18.88
CA SER A 502 -49.17 5.85 -19.64
C SER A 502 -49.70 7.29 -19.61
N ALA A 503 -51.00 7.52 -19.74
CA ALA A 503 -51.59 8.86 -19.62
C ALA A 503 -51.35 9.48 -18.23
N ALA A 504 -51.61 8.75 -17.16
CA ALA A 504 -51.42 9.22 -15.78
C ALA A 504 -49.95 9.50 -15.44
N THR A 505 -49.02 8.70 -15.95
CA THR A 505 -47.57 8.90 -15.78
C THR A 505 -46.94 9.85 -16.81
N ASN A 506 -47.76 10.50 -17.65
CA ASN A 506 -47.33 11.35 -18.77
C ASN A 506 -46.28 10.65 -19.67
N ASN A 507 -46.66 9.48 -20.20
CA ASN A 507 -45.81 8.50 -20.88
C ASN A 507 -44.53 8.16 -20.10
N PHE A 508 -44.69 7.81 -18.82
CA PHE A 508 -43.59 7.43 -17.92
C PHE A 508 -42.51 8.51 -17.79
N CYS A 509 -42.93 9.78 -17.75
CA CYS A 509 -42.06 10.92 -17.51
C CYS A 509 -41.29 10.75 -16.18
N PHE A 510 -40.02 11.17 -16.15
CA PHE A 510 -39.13 10.92 -15.00
C PHE A 510 -39.69 11.47 -13.67
N THR A 511 -40.47 12.56 -13.71
CA THR A 511 -41.11 13.17 -12.53
C THR A 511 -42.33 12.41 -12.02
N ASN A 512 -42.97 11.58 -12.86
CA ASN A 512 -44.22 10.86 -12.55
C ASN A 512 -43.99 9.33 -12.55
N LYS A 513 -42.82 8.90 -12.07
CA LYS A 513 -42.49 7.48 -11.92
C LYS A 513 -43.26 6.84 -10.76
N ILE A 514 -43.73 5.62 -10.97
CA ILE A 514 -44.31 4.77 -9.94
C ILE A 514 -43.31 3.65 -9.61
N GLY A 515 -42.93 3.52 -8.34
CA GLY A 515 -42.06 2.44 -7.84
C GLY A 515 -40.56 2.62 -8.11
N GLN A 516 -39.88 3.44 -7.30
CA GLN A 516 -38.42 3.51 -7.27
C GLN A 516 -37.89 3.55 -5.82
N GLY A 517 -37.68 2.38 -5.22
CA GLY A 517 -37.09 2.23 -3.88
C GLY A 517 -36.72 0.77 -3.59
N GLY A 518 -35.47 0.52 -3.19
CA GLY A 518 -34.96 -0.83 -2.89
C GLY A 518 -35.14 -1.20 -1.41
N PHE A 519 -35.85 -2.29 -1.13
CA PHE A 519 -36.39 -2.60 0.20
C PHE A 519 -35.41 -3.23 1.22
N GLY A 520 -34.11 -3.29 0.91
CA GLY A 520 -33.09 -3.92 1.77
C GLY A 520 -32.93 -3.31 3.18
N PRO A 521 -32.78 -1.98 3.33
CA PRO A 521 -32.52 -1.37 4.63
C PRO A 521 -33.63 -1.58 5.68
N VAL A 522 -34.89 -1.60 5.24
CA VAL A 522 -36.04 -1.75 6.14
C VAL A 522 -36.15 -3.17 6.68
N TYR A 523 -35.84 -4.18 5.86
CA TYR A 523 -35.73 -5.57 6.32
C TYR A 523 -34.60 -5.75 7.34
N GLN A 524 -33.45 -5.11 7.11
CA GLN A 524 -32.34 -5.12 8.06
C GLN A 524 -32.72 -4.46 9.40
N ALA A 525 -33.39 -3.31 9.37
CA ALA A 525 -33.90 -2.64 10.57
C ALA A 525 -34.90 -3.51 11.34
N TRP A 526 -35.85 -4.15 10.65
CA TRP A 526 -36.81 -5.08 11.27
C TRP A 526 -36.11 -6.28 11.93
N LYS A 527 -35.14 -6.89 11.24
CA LYS A 527 -34.37 -8.02 11.79
C LYS A 527 -33.61 -7.63 13.05
N LEU A 528 -32.95 -6.48 13.06
CA LEU A 528 -32.24 -5.99 14.24
C LEU A 528 -33.20 -5.65 15.40
N TRP A 529 -34.39 -5.11 15.10
CA TRP A 529 -35.44 -4.85 16.10
C TRP A 529 -35.91 -6.12 16.82
N ILE A 530 -36.25 -7.18 16.08
CA ILE A 530 -36.68 -8.45 16.68
C ILE A 530 -35.56 -9.18 17.43
N GLU A 531 -34.30 -8.95 17.06
CA GLU A 531 -33.12 -9.47 17.77
C GLU A 531 -32.73 -8.61 19.00
N ARG A 532 -33.42 -7.48 19.27
CA ARG A 532 -33.07 -6.46 20.29
C ARG A 532 -31.64 -5.91 20.12
N ARG A 533 -31.23 -5.74 18.86
CA ARG A 533 -29.94 -5.23 18.38
C ARG A 533 -30.11 -3.98 17.50
N ASP A 534 -31.22 -3.28 17.69
CA ASP A 534 -31.67 -2.10 16.96
C ASP A 534 -30.63 -0.97 16.88
N MET A 535 -29.80 -0.79 17.91
CA MET A 535 -28.70 0.19 17.89
C MET A 535 -27.58 -0.12 16.87
N GLU A 536 -27.46 -1.36 16.38
CA GLU A 536 -26.51 -1.71 15.30
C GLU A 536 -26.93 -1.16 13.92
N LEU A 537 -28.12 -0.56 13.82
CA LEU A 537 -28.55 0.19 12.63
C LEU A 537 -27.84 1.55 12.51
N ILE A 538 -27.26 2.05 13.61
CA ILE A 538 -26.62 3.37 13.68
C ILE A 538 -25.16 3.26 13.27
N ASP A 539 -24.72 4.19 12.41
CA ASP A 539 -23.32 4.25 12.00
C ASP A 539 -22.41 4.52 13.22
N PRO A 540 -21.29 3.77 13.40
CA PRO A 540 -20.38 3.95 14.52
C PRO A 540 -19.86 5.39 14.71
N VAL A 541 -19.79 6.19 13.64
CA VAL A 541 -19.36 7.59 13.70
C VAL A 541 -20.42 8.50 14.33
N LEU A 542 -21.70 8.12 14.27
CA LEU A 542 -22.82 8.87 14.87
C LEU A 542 -23.15 8.41 16.29
N ALA A 543 -22.80 7.17 16.65
CA ALA A 543 -23.15 6.53 17.91
C ALA A 543 -22.68 7.29 19.18
N GLU A 544 -21.59 8.05 19.12
CA GLU A 544 -21.08 8.84 20.26
C GLU A 544 -21.86 10.14 20.53
N SER A 545 -22.73 10.55 19.60
CA SER A 545 -23.41 11.86 19.61
C SER A 545 -24.94 11.81 19.77
N LEU A 546 -25.52 10.62 19.88
CA LEU A 546 -26.97 10.40 19.85
C LEU A 546 -27.49 9.94 21.21
N VAL A 547 -28.69 10.42 21.57
CA VAL A 547 -29.41 9.96 22.75
C VAL A 547 -30.05 8.61 22.45
N GLU A 548 -29.66 7.56 23.18
CA GLU A 548 -30.08 6.18 22.93
C GLU A 548 -31.62 6.02 22.93
N THR A 549 -32.31 6.66 23.88
CA THR A 549 -33.77 6.57 24.03
C THR A 549 -34.53 7.20 22.88
N GLU A 550 -34.11 8.38 22.42
CA GLU A 550 -34.68 9.06 21.24
C GLU A 550 -34.41 8.26 19.96
N THR A 551 -33.19 7.72 19.83
CA THR A 551 -32.77 6.94 18.67
C THR A 551 -33.61 5.68 18.53
N LYS A 552 -33.81 4.93 19.63
CA LYS A 552 -34.71 3.76 19.68
C LYS A 552 -36.15 4.13 19.35
N ARG A 553 -36.64 5.27 19.87
CA ARG A 553 -37.98 5.79 19.57
C ARG A 553 -38.16 6.07 18.07
N CYS A 554 -37.18 6.71 17.44
CA CYS A 554 -37.19 6.98 16.00
C CYS A 554 -37.19 5.69 15.16
N ILE A 555 -36.42 4.67 15.55
CA ILE A 555 -36.43 3.35 14.89
C ILE A 555 -37.81 2.69 15.03
N GLN A 556 -38.42 2.73 16.24
CA GLN A 556 -39.75 2.18 16.50
C GLN A 556 -40.83 2.84 15.63
N ILE A 557 -40.86 4.18 15.59
CA ILE A 557 -41.79 4.95 14.76
C ILE A 557 -41.58 4.64 13.28
N GLY A 558 -40.32 4.58 12.83
CA GLY A 558 -39.98 4.19 11.45
C GLY A 558 -40.54 2.82 11.06
N LEU A 559 -40.51 1.84 11.96
CA LEU A 559 -41.09 0.50 11.75
C LEU A 559 -42.63 0.49 11.80
N LEU A 560 -43.26 1.36 12.59
CA LEU A 560 -44.72 1.54 12.58
C LEU A 560 -45.23 2.16 11.26
N CYS A 561 -44.44 3.01 10.62
CA CYS A 561 -44.80 3.59 9.31
C CYS A 561 -44.82 2.58 8.15
N VAL A 562 -44.25 1.37 8.32
CA VAL A 562 -44.09 0.35 7.25
C VAL A 562 -44.81 -0.98 7.53
N GLN A 563 -45.76 -0.99 8.49
CA GLN A 563 -46.55 -2.16 8.86
C GLN A 563 -47.23 -2.85 7.67
N HIS A 564 -47.47 -4.17 7.75
CA HIS A 564 -48.07 -4.92 6.65
C HIS A 564 -49.47 -4.42 6.30
N SER A 565 -50.37 -4.33 7.29
CA SER A 565 -51.68 -3.71 7.08
C SER A 565 -51.55 -2.19 6.92
N HIS A 566 -52.42 -1.60 6.10
CA HIS A 566 -52.46 -0.15 5.95
C HIS A 566 -53.15 0.53 7.14
N ASP A 567 -54.07 -0.15 7.81
CA ASP A 567 -54.83 0.36 8.97
C ASP A 567 -53.99 0.41 10.25
N GLU A 568 -52.87 -0.32 10.27
CA GLU A 568 -51.92 -0.39 11.40
C GLU A 568 -50.81 0.67 11.29
N ARG A 569 -50.73 1.39 10.17
CA ARG A 569 -49.76 2.48 9.97
C ARG A 569 -50.31 3.76 10.61
N PRO A 570 -49.53 4.47 11.43
CA PRO A 570 -49.97 5.75 11.98
C PRO A 570 -50.16 6.78 10.87
N MET A 571 -51.18 7.62 11.01
CA MET A 571 -51.36 8.78 10.14
C MET A 571 -50.24 9.80 10.36
N THR A 572 -49.96 10.66 9.37
CA THR A 572 -48.81 11.58 9.41
C THR A 572 -48.82 12.53 10.61
N ASP A 573 -50.01 12.96 11.05
CA ASP A 573 -50.20 13.77 12.25
C ASP A 573 -49.90 12.99 13.54
N GLN A 574 -50.26 11.71 13.61
CA GLN A 574 -49.90 10.81 14.69
C GLN A 574 -48.38 10.60 14.75
N VAL A 575 -47.71 10.44 13.60
CA VAL A 575 -46.24 10.33 13.54
C VAL A 575 -45.55 11.57 14.11
N VAL A 576 -46.02 12.77 13.76
CA VAL A 576 -45.50 14.03 14.33
C VAL A 576 -45.71 14.05 15.85
N SER A 577 -46.91 13.72 16.34
CA SER A 577 -47.18 13.66 17.78
C SER A 577 -46.34 12.60 18.52
N MET A 578 -46.02 11.47 17.89
CA MET A 578 -45.15 10.43 18.45
C MET A 578 -43.68 10.87 18.57
N LEU A 579 -43.22 11.75 17.67
CA LEU A 579 -41.88 12.34 17.68
C LEU A 579 -41.75 13.51 18.66
N GLU A 580 -42.78 14.36 18.76
CA GLU A 580 -42.76 15.58 19.60
C GLU A 580 -43.03 15.33 21.08
N SER A 581 -43.57 14.17 21.47
CA SER A 581 -43.90 13.85 22.87
C SER A 581 -43.19 12.58 23.33
N GLU A 582 -42.34 12.71 24.35
CA GLU A 582 -41.59 11.59 24.95
C GLU A 582 -42.49 10.61 25.71
N ASP A 583 -43.52 11.11 26.41
CA ASP A 583 -44.39 10.34 27.30
C ASP A 583 -45.41 9.43 26.59
N VAL A 584 -45.59 9.57 25.26
CA VAL A 584 -46.51 8.72 24.50
C VAL A 584 -45.95 7.30 24.41
N LYS A 585 -46.65 6.33 25.00
CA LYS A 585 -46.29 4.92 24.92
C LYS A 585 -46.61 4.34 23.54
N LEU A 586 -45.58 4.13 22.73
CA LEU A 586 -45.71 3.58 21.38
C LEU A 586 -46.11 2.08 21.40
N PRO A 587 -46.92 1.61 20.43
CA PRO A 587 -47.16 0.19 20.22
C PRO A 587 -45.88 -0.52 19.71
N GLU A 588 -45.73 -1.80 20.01
CA GLU A 588 -44.66 -2.63 19.41
C GLU A 588 -44.98 -2.83 17.91
N PRO A 589 -44.03 -2.59 16.98
CA PRO A 589 -44.24 -2.82 15.56
C PRO A 589 -44.40 -4.32 15.26
N GLN A 590 -45.36 -4.67 14.42
CA GLN A 590 -45.50 -6.02 13.84
C GLN A 590 -44.66 -6.15 12.57
N GLU A 591 -44.69 -7.34 11.95
CA GLU A 591 -43.92 -7.63 10.73
C GLU A 591 -44.29 -6.63 9.61
N PRO A 592 -43.33 -5.77 9.20
CA PRO A 592 -43.60 -4.79 8.15
C PRO A 592 -43.77 -5.49 6.80
N GLY A 593 -44.43 -4.80 5.86
CA GLY A 593 -45.10 -5.42 4.70
C GLY A 593 -44.21 -6.06 3.62
N PHE A 594 -43.41 -7.07 3.99
CA PHE A 594 -42.39 -7.69 3.16
C PHE A 594 -42.70 -9.17 2.91
N PHE A 595 -43.36 -9.41 1.77
CA PHE A 595 -43.72 -10.73 1.24
C PHE A 595 -44.81 -11.50 2.00
N SER A 596 -45.71 -12.13 1.24
CA SER A 596 -46.68 -13.09 1.79
C SER A 596 -45.94 -14.35 2.22
N GLN A 597 -45.77 -14.53 3.54
CA GLN A 597 -45.11 -15.72 4.06
C GLN A 597 -46.06 -16.93 3.98
N ARG A 598 -45.72 -17.89 3.12
CA ARG A 598 -46.44 -19.15 2.99
C ARG A 598 -46.28 -19.94 4.30
N SER A 599 -47.33 -19.98 5.12
CA SER A 599 -47.24 -20.54 6.48
C SER A 599 -46.72 -21.99 6.49
N THR A 600 -45.55 -22.21 7.08
CA THR A 600 -45.12 -23.53 7.54
C THR A 600 -44.83 -23.45 9.03
N ARG A 601 -45.64 -24.17 9.82
CA ARG A 601 -45.53 -24.19 11.28
C ARG A 601 -44.13 -24.62 11.70
N ARG A 602 -43.51 -23.89 12.63
CA ARG A 602 -42.39 -24.42 13.42
C ARG A 602 -42.89 -25.63 14.23
N PHE A 603 -42.40 -26.82 13.89
CA PHE A 603 -41.61 -27.55 14.88
C PHE A 603 -40.20 -27.62 14.29
N GLY A 604 -39.24 -27.02 14.98
CA GLY A 604 -38.03 -26.50 14.33
C GLY A 604 -36.92 -27.53 14.14
N SER A 605 -36.03 -27.26 13.18
CA SER A 605 -34.56 -27.20 13.40
C SER A 605 -33.77 -26.87 12.12
N TYR A 606 -32.95 -25.80 12.15
CA TYR A 606 -31.76 -25.47 11.33
C TYR A 606 -31.81 -25.29 9.77
N VAL A 607 -31.37 -24.09 9.33
CA VAL A 607 -30.52 -23.73 8.14
C VAL A 607 -31.05 -24.09 6.72
N GLY A 608 -30.97 -23.27 5.65
CA GLY A 608 -30.45 -21.92 5.31
C GLY A 608 -30.30 -21.87 3.77
N TRP A 609 -30.90 -20.94 2.99
CA TRP A 609 -30.35 -19.62 2.55
C TRP A 609 -28.85 -19.63 2.17
N ASP A 610 -28.39 -19.06 1.05
CA ASP A 610 -29.06 -18.58 -0.19
C ASP A 610 -27.96 -18.38 -1.29
N ASN A 611 -28.32 -17.90 -2.49
CA ASN A 611 -27.38 -17.64 -3.61
C ASN A 611 -26.97 -16.15 -3.75
N ASP A 612 -25.77 -15.90 -4.31
CA ASP A 612 -25.12 -14.58 -4.39
C ASP A 612 -25.04 -13.96 -5.83
N SER A 613 -25.22 -12.62 -5.94
CA SER A 613 -24.48 -11.68 -6.84
C SER A 613 -24.69 -11.72 -8.40
N VAL A 614 -24.29 -10.77 -9.29
CA VAL A 614 -23.74 -9.38 -9.19
C VAL A 614 -23.91 -8.49 -10.48
N ASN A 615 -24.34 -7.23 -10.30
CA ASN A 615 -24.01 -5.88 -10.87
C ASN A 615 -23.57 -5.53 -12.33
N GLY A 616 -23.81 -4.24 -12.72
CA GLY A 616 -23.13 -3.45 -13.78
C GLY A 616 -23.61 -1.96 -13.93
N LEU A 617 -22.75 -0.97 -14.26
CA LEU A 617 -22.92 0.52 -14.05
C LEU A 617 -22.42 1.41 -15.25
N THR A 618 -22.42 2.77 -15.30
CA THR A 618 -23.41 3.89 -15.11
C THR A 618 -22.73 5.29 -15.29
N VAL A 619 -23.24 6.24 -16.14
CA VAL A 619 -22.67 7.62 -16.35
C VAL A 619 -23.75 8.71 -16.68
N THR A 620 -23.46 10.01 -16.43
CA THR A 620 -24.38 11.18 -16.39
C THR A 620 -23.84 12.43 -17.16
N THR A 621 -24.70 13.37 -17.61
CA THR A 621 -24.32 14.80 -17.95
C THR A 621 -25.49 15.82 -17.85
N LEU A 622 -25.17 17.12 -17.76
CA LEU A 622 -26.03 18.28 -17.37
C LEU A 622 -26.32 19.29 -18.49
N THR A 623 -27.37 20.14 -18.33
CA THR A 623 -27.58 21.58 -18.77
C THR A 623 -29.09 21.89 -18.75
N ALA A 624 -29.63 23.13 -18.69
CA ALA A 624 -29.23 24.44 -18.15
C ALA A 624 -30.54 25.24 -17.85
N ARG A 625 -30.50 26.31 -17.04
CA ARG A 625 -31.70 27.16 -16.76
C ARG A 625 -31.92 28.23 -17.84
N ALA A 626 -33.18 28.54 -18.08
CA ALA A 626 -33.69 29.84 -18.52
C ALA A 626 -34.66 30.36 -17.44
#